data_AF-A0A534T8S8-F1
#
_entry.id   AF-A0A534T8S8-F1
#
_cell.length_a   1.000
_cell.length_b   1.000
_cell.length_c   1.000
_cell.angle_alpha   90.00
_cell.angle_beta   90.00
_cell.angle_gamma   90.00
#
_symmetry.space_group_name_H-M   'P 1'
#
loop_
_entity.id
_entity.type
_entity.pdbx_description
1 polymer ?
#
loop_
_entity_poly.entity_id
_entity_poly.type
_entity_poly.pdbx_seq_one_letter_code
_entity_poly.pdbx_strand_id
1 'polypeptide(L)'
;MQRPAAEAFAVLGERGVAVRDVLVAALASPTPGRRWSAAFALARLHEPPQALLPVLVETLGVDDGDLRWAAATVLVGFQNHGEVIGVLRGLLQAGNAAQRKMALYCLRDLDVRAPDLDEALVRLLDDEDRDVQLAAISSLARLATDRAGAAARLMRALDARDPRLRRAAAAGLGTLGERSESVRAALDRATASPDASLARAAVGALRQLGADRP
;
A
#
# COMPACT_ATOMS: atom_id res chain seq x y z
N MET A 1 23.30 7.82 6.61
CA MET A 1 24.15 7.33 7.73
C MET A 1 23.51 6.22 8.58
N GLN A 2 22.25 5.80 8.37
CA GLN A 2 21.58 4.85 9.28
C GLN A 2 21.74 3.36 8.94
N ARG A 3 21.98 3.00 7.67
CA ARG A 3 22.23 1.60 7.24
C ARG A 3 23.43 0.94 7.97
N PRO A 4 24.62 1.58 8.07
CA PRO A 4 25.77 0.98 8.75
C PRO A 4 25.53 0.75 10.25
N ALA A 5 24.78 1.65 10.89
CA ALA A 5 24.43 1.50 12.30
C ALA A 5 23.43 0.34 12.49
N ALA A 6 22.40 0.24 11.65
CA ALA A 6 21.41 -0.82 11.71
C ALA A 6 22.02 -2.22 11.42
N GLU A 7 22.98 -2.31 10.50
CA GLU A 7 23.74 -3.54 10.22
C GLU A 7 24.64 -3.93 11.40
N ALA A 8 25.34 -2.96 12.01
CA ALA A 8 26.14 -3.22 13.21
C ALA A 8 25.28 -3.71 14.38
N PHE A 9 24.06 -3.18 14.55
CA PHE A 9 23.12 -3.66 15.57
C PHE A 9 22.52 -5.03 15.27
N ALA A 10 22.27 -5.37 14.00
CA ALA A 10 21.79 -6.70 13.62
C ALA A 10 22.83 -7.80 13.98
N VAL A 11 24.11 -7.54 13.71
CA VAL A 11 25.23 -8.43 14.10
C VAL A 11 25.35 -8.56 15.63
N LEU A 12 25.04 -7.50 16.38
CA LEU A 12 25.04 -7.55 17.84
C LEU A 12 23.83 -8.32 18.40
N GLY A 13 22.65 -8.21 17.77
CA GLY A 13 21.43 -8.91 18.20
C GLY A 13 21.56 -10.44 18.17
N GLU A 14 22.41 -10.98 17.30
CA GLU A 14 22.74 -12.41 17.23
C GLU A 14 23.61 -12.90 18.41
N ARG A 15 24.15 -11.99 19.25
CA ARG A 15 25.09 -12.32 20.35
C ARG A 15 24.44 -12.59 21.72
N GLY A 16 23.11 -12.71 21.80
CA GLY A 16 22.40 -13.20 22.99
C GLY A 16 21.42 -12.22 23.64
N VAL A 17 20.77 -12.69 24.73
CA VAL A 17 19.59 -12.06 25.38
C VAL A 17 19.83 -10.61 25.80
N ALA A 18 21.02 -10.27 26.33
CA ALA A 18 21.33 -8.93 26.80
C ALA A 18 21.27 -7.86 25.69
N VAL A 19 21.56 -8.22 24.43
CA VAL A 19 21.49 -7.27 23.32
C VAL A 19 20.03 -7.03 22.90
N ARG A 20 19.17 -8.05 22.99
CA ARG A 20 17.74 -7.90 22.70
C ARG A 20 17.11 -6.85 23.62
N ASP A 21 17.39 -6.91 24.93
CA ASP A 21 16.81 -5.97 25.91
C ASP A 21 17.28 -4.54 25.67
N VAL A 22 18.55 -4.35 25.31
CA VAL A 22 19.10 -3.02 24.95
C VAL A 22 18.41 -2.48 23.69
N LEU A 23 18.19 -3.31 22.68
CA LEU A 23 17.50 -2.90 21.46
C LEU A 23 16.02 -2.57 21.74
N VAL A 24 15.34 -3.36 22.58
CA VAL A 24 13.96 -3.07 23.01
C VAL A 24 13.89 -1.73 23.73
N ALA A 25 14.81 -1.45 24.67
CA ALA A 25 14.88 -0.16 25.35
C ALA A 25 15.14 1.00 24.36
N ALA A 26 15.94 0.77 23.32
CA ALA A 26 16.24 1.76 22.29
C ALA A 26 15.04 2.13 21.40
N LEU A 27 13.97 1.33 21.37
CA LEU A 27 12.71 1.69 20.70
C LEU A 27 12.04 2.92 21.34
N ALA A 28 12.32 3.20 22.62
CA ALA A 28 11.84 4.39 23.32
C ALA A 28 12.78 5.60 23.19
N SER A 29 13.84 5.52 22.37
CA SER A 29 14.80 6.62 22.21
C SER A 29 14.11 7.89 21.71
N PRO A 30 14.48 9.10 22.19
CA PRO A 30 13.96 10.35 21.64
C PRO A 30 14.44 10.58 20.19
N THR A 31 15.52 9.91 19.76
CA THR A 31 16.09 10.07 18.42
C THR A 31 15.43 9.09 17.44
N PRO A 32 14.69 9.56 16.41
CA PRO A 32 14.01 8.67 15.45
C PRO A 32 14.95 7.67 14.78
N GLY A 33 16.16 8.10 14.42
CA GLY A 33 17.16 7.22 13.82
C GLY A 33 17.64 6.09 14.73
N ARG A 34 17.66 6.30 16.06
CA ARG A 34 17.98 5.25 17.02
C ARG A 34 16.82 4.27 17.16
N ARG A 35 15.58 4.76 17.23
CA ARG A 35 14.38 3.92 17.22
C ARG A 35 14.36 3.02 15.98
N TRP A 36 14.54 3.60 14.79
CA TRP A 36 14.56 2.85 13.54
C TRP A 36 15.68 1.81 13.49
N SER A 37 16.91 2.19 13.87
CA SER A 37 18.04 1.25 13.86
C SER A 37 17.80 0.05 14.79
N ALA A 38 17.24 0.32 15.98
CA ALA A 38 16.86 -0.73 16.91
C ALA A 38 15.73 -1.61 16.36
N ALA A 39 14.71 -0.98 15.76
CA ALA A 39 13.59 -1.69 15.18
C ALA A 39 14.01 -2.60 14.02
N PHE A 40 14.88 -2.11 13.14
CA PHE A 40 15.40 -2.85 12.01
C PHE A 40 16.27 -4.04 12.45
N ALA A 41 17.09 -3.88 13.48
CA ALA A 41 17.88 -4.97 14.03
C ALA A 41 16.99 -6.05 14.67
N LEU A 42 16.01 -5.65 15.47
CA LEU A 42 15.04 -6.55 16.09
C LEU A 42 14.15 -7.28 15.08
N ALA A 43 13.83 -6.65 13.94
CA ALA A 43 13.03 -7.24 12.86
C ALA A 43 13.69 -8.46 12.20
N ARG A 44 15.02 -8.60 12.29
CA ARG A 44 15.79 -9.72 11.71
C ARG A 44 15.94 -10.91 12.64
N LEU A 45 15.47 -10.80 13.88
CA LEU A 45 15.45 -11.92 14.82
C LEU A 45 14.32 -12.89 14.48
N HIS A 46 14.42 -14.14 14.91
CA HIS A 46 13.43 -15.19 14.62
C HIS A 46 12.01 -14.84 15.14
N GLU A 47 11.93 -13.98 16.17
CA GLU A 47 10.68 -13.51 16.78
C GLU A 47 10.74 -12.00 17.04
N PRO A 48 10.39 -11.17 16.05
CA PRO A 48 10.37 -9.73 16.21
C PRO A 48 9.27 -9.32 17.21
N PRO A 49 9.58 -8.48 18.21
CA PRO A 49 8.60 -8.10 19.22
C PRO A 49 7.51 -7.18 18.64
N GLN A 50 6.28 -7.27 19.17
CA GLN A 50 5.19 -6.35 18.81
C GLN A 50 5.50 -4.88 19.15
N ALA A 51 6.42 -4.64 20.10
CA ALA A 51 6.91 -3.31 20.44
C ALA A 51 7.52 -2.53 19.26
N LEU A 52 7.79 -3.18 18.13
CA LEU A 52 8.21 -2.53 16.89
C LEU A 52 7.10 -1.70 16.23
N LEU A 53 5.83 -2.08 16.40
CA LEU A 53 4.72 -1.50 15.64
C LEU A 53 4.69 0.05 15.69
N PRO A 54 4.82 0.72 16.85
CA PRO A 54 4.82 2.18 16.89
C PRO A 54 5.94 2.80 16.04
N VAL A 55 7.14 2.23 16.08
CA VAL A 55 8.31 2.73 15.31
C VAL A 55 8.11 2.50 13.82
N LEU A 56 7.61 1.32 13.43
CA LEU A 56 7.35 1.00 12.03
C LEU A 56 6.27 1.91 11.44
N VAL A 57 5.18 2.14 12.20
CA VAL A 57 4.06 3.02 11.83
C VAL A 57 4.48 4.48 11.71
N GLU A 58 5.31 4.95 12.62
CA GLU A 58 5.96 6.26 12.50
C GLU A 58 6.80 6.32 11.21
N THR A 59 7.60 5.28 10.97
CA THR A 59 8.51 5.21 9.81
C THR A 59 7.77 5.15 8.47
N LEU A 60 6.54 4.64 8.41
CA LEU A 60 5.72 4.73 7.20
C LEU A 60 5.43 6.17 6.75
N GLY A 61 5.58 7.14 7.66
CA GLY A 61 5.28 8.55 7.43
C GLY A 61 6.48 9.46 7.21
N VAL A 62 7.72 8.94 7.23
CA VAL A 62 8.92 9.76 7.05
C VAL A 62 9.17 10.09 5.58
N ASP A 63 9.92 11.15 5.28
CA ASP A 63 10.17 11.60 3.90
C ASP A 63 11.02 10.62 3.08
N ASP A 64 11.93 9.90 3.75
CA ASP A 64 12.82 8.93 3.11
C ASP A 64 12.03 7.70 2.61
N GLY A 65 11.99 7.55 1.29
CA GLY A 65 11.27 6.45 0.63
C GLY A 65 11.81 5.06 0.94
N ASP A 66 13.14 4.92 1.07
CA ASP A 66 13.76 3.63 1.39
C ASP A 66 13.38 3.19 2.80
N LEU A 67 13.34 4.13 3.75
CA LEU A 67 12.89 3.85 5.12
C LEU A 67 11.42 3.45 5.17
N ARG A 68 10.55 4.14 4.44
CA ARG A 68 9.12 3.76 4.34
C ARG A 68 8.95 2.33 3.82
N TRP A 69 9.66 1.97 2.74
CA TRP A 69 9.59 0.64 2.16
C TRP A 69 10.18 -0.45 3.07
N ALA A 70 11.27 -0.15 3.77
CA ALA A 70 11.82 -1.07 4.76
C ALA A 70 10.84 -1.32 5.91
N ALA A 71 10.18 -0.27 6.42
CA ALA A 71 9.18 -0.40 7.48
C ALA A 71 7.96 -1.21 7.02
N ALA A 72 7.47 -0.96 5.81
CA ALA A 72 6.39 -1.74 5.19
C ALA A 72 6.75 -3.22 5.04
N THR A 73 7.97 -3.51 4.56
CA THR A 73 8.46 -4.89 4.39
C THR A 73 8.46 -5.64 5.72
N VAL A 74 8.92 -4.98 6.79
CA VAL A 74 8.91 -5.56 8.13
C VAL A 74 7.47 -5.80 8.58
N LEU A 75 6.55 -4.81 8.47
CA LEU A 75 5.15 -4.95 8.87
C LEU A 75 4.43 -6.10 8.15
N VAL A 76 4.63 -6.26 6.84
CA VAL A 76 4.02 -7.33 6.04
C VAL A 76 4.58 -8.71 6.42
N GLY A 77 5.79 -8.78 6.96
CA GLY A 77 6.42 -10.04 7.41
C GLY A 77 6.04 -10.50 8.82
N PHE A 78 5.25 -9.72 9.58
CA PHE A 78 4.80 -10.14 10.92
C PHE A 78 3.93 -11.40 10.82
N GLN A 79 4.05 -12.35 11.75
CA GLN A 79 3.19 -13.55 11.72
C GLN A 79 1.75 -13.25 12.19
N ASN A 80 1.59 -12.35 13.16
CA ASN A 80 0.27 -11.96 13.66
C ASN A 80 -0.24 -10.70 12.94
N HIS A 81 -1.01 -10.89 11.88
CA HIS A 81 -1.51 -9.79 11.06
C HIS A 81 -2.68 -9.01 11.69
N GLY A 82 -3.37 -9.52 12.72
CA GLY A 82 -4.60 -8.90 13.21
C GLY A 82 -4.40 -7.46 13.69
N GLU A 83 -3.40 -7.25 14.54
CA GLU A 83 -3.02 -5.92 15.03
C GLU A 83 -2.45 -5.03 13.92
N VAL A 84 -1.60 -5.60 13.05
CA VAL A 84 -1.04 -4.88 11.90
C VAL A 84 -2.14 -4.34 11.01
N ILE A 85 -3.13 -5.16 10.63
CA ILE A 85 -4.27 -4.76 9.81
C ILE A 85 -5.08 -3.67 10.50
N GLY A 86 -5.34 -3.79 11.80
CA GLY A 86 -6.05 -2.78 12.58
C GLY A 86 -5.35 -1.42 12.53
N VAL A 87 -4.04 -1.40 12.74
CA VAL A 87 -3.25 -0.16 12.68
C VAL A 87 -3.21 0.43 11.26
N LEU A 88 -2.98 -0.39 10.24
CA LEU A 88 -2.96 0.06 8.84
C LEU A 88 -4.31 0.67 8.43
N ARG A 89 -5.44 0.09 8.88
CA ARG A 89 -6.78 0.65 8.67
C ARG A 89 -6.95 2.00 9.37
N GLY A 90 -6.42 2.16 10.58
CA GLY A 90 -6.40 3.44 11.28
C GLY A 90 -5.63 4.52 10.50
N LEU A 91 -4.50 4.15 9.91
CA LEU A 91 -3.70 5.08 9.09
C LEU A 91 -4.43 5.56 7.84
N LEU A 92 -5.32 4.76 7.24
CA LEU A 92 -6.14 5.20 6.10
C LEU A 92 -7.00 6.43 6.43
N GLN A 93 -7.37 6.62 7.69
CA GLN A 93 -8.22 7.76 8.12
C GLN A 93 -7.42 8.91 8.73
N ALA A 94 -6.44 8.59 9.58
CA ALA A 94 -5.77 9.57 10.44
C ALA A 94 -4.29 9.79 10.08
N GLY A 95 -3.73 9.00 9.16
CA GLY A 95 -2.34 9.11 8.76
C GLY A 95 -2.09 10.29 7.83
N ASN A 96 -0.84 10.74 7.75
CA ASN A 96 -0.40 11.67 6.71
C ASN A 96 -0.41 10.99 5.31
N ALA A 97 -0.23 11.74 4.23
CA ALA A 97 -0.28 11.20 2.86
C ALA A 97 0.67 10.02 2.64
N ALA A 98 1.90 10.09 3.17
CA ALA A 98 2.87 8.99 3.08
C ALA A 98 2.38 7.74 3.82
N GLN A 99 1.85 7.88 5.03
CA GLN A 99 1.27 6.79 5.81
C GLN A 99 0.05 6.17 5.12
N ARG A 100 -0.87 6.98 4.60
CA ARG A 100 -2.05 6.50 3.87
C ARG A 100 -1.63 5.67 2.66
N LYS A 101 -0.71 6.20 1.85
CA LYS A 101 -0.15 5.49 0.69
C LYS A 101 0.51 4.17 1.05
N MET A 102 1.39 4.19 2.06
CA MET A 102 2.08 2.97 2.47
C MET A 102 1.13 1.95 3.09
N ALA A 103 0.13 2.41 3.85
CA ALA A 103 -0.90 1.52 4.42
C ALA A 103 -1.70 0.82 3.33
N LEU A 104 -2.06 1.53 2.24
CA LEU A 104 -2.71 0.94 1.07
C LEU A 104 -1.84 -0.16 0.43
N TYR A 105 -0.53 0.04 0.33
CA TYR A 105 0.39 -0.98 -0.20
C TYR A 105 0.54 -2.17 0.75
N CYS A 106 0.69 -1.95 2.06
CA CYS A 106 0.77 -3.04 3.02
C CYS A 106 -0.51 -3.89 3.05
N LEU A 107 -1.69 -3.26 3.09
CA LEU A 107 -2.97 -3.98 3.06
C LEU A 107 -3.15 -4.77 1.76
N ARG A 108 -2.59 -4.23 0.67
CA ARG A 108 -2.53 -4.91 -0.62
C ARG A 108 -1.63 -6.14 -0.53
N ASP A 109 -0.39 -5.98 -0.07
CA ASP A 109 0.57 -7.09 -0.06
C ASP A 109 0.16 -8.19 0.95
N LEU A 110 -0.62 -7.85 1.98
CA LEU A 110 -1.28 -8.77 2.92
C LEU A 110 -2.58 -9.43 2.38
N ASP A 111 -3.01 -9.08 1.16
CA ASP A 111 -4.27 -9.49 0.53
C ASP A 111 -5.53 -9.34 1.41
N VAL A 112 -5.62 -8.24 2.15
CA VAL A 112 -6.76 -7.98 3.03
C VAL A 112 -8.00 -7.65 2.19
N ARG A 113 -9.00 -8.52 2.19
CA ARG A 113 -10.28 -8.35 1.48
C ARG A 113 -11.43 -8.27 2.47
N ALA A 114 -12.11 -7.13 2.52
CA ALA A 114 -13.26 -6.94 3.40
C ALA A 114 -14.15 -5.77 2.95
N PRO A 115 -15.48 -5.82 3.17
CA PRO A 115 -16.39 -4.75 2.77
C PRO A 115 -16.07 -3.38 3.40
N ASP A 116 -15.65 -3.37 4.67
CA ASP A 116 -15.27 -2.14 5.36
C ASP A 116 -14.00 -1.49 4.78
N LEU A 117 -13.11 -2.31 4.21
CA LEU A 117 -11.96 -1.82 3.47
C LEU A 117 -12.39 -1.24 2.11
N ASP A 118 -13.34 -1.85 1.40
CA ASP A 118 -13.84 -1.30 0.13
C ASP A 118 -14.33 0.14 0.29
N GLU A 119 -15.11 0.42 1.35
CA GLU A 119 -15.57 1.78 1.66
C GLU A 119 -14.42 2.76 1.90
N ALA A 120 -13.38 2.33 2.62
CA ALA A 120 -12.21 3.14 2.88
C ALA A 120 -11.39 3.41 1.60
N LEU A 121 -11.17 2.38 0.77
CA LEU A 121 -10.47 2.50 -0.51
C LEU A 121 -11.21 3.45 -1.46
N VAL A 122 -12.54 3.34 -1.51
CA VAL A 122 -13.39 4.21 -2.32
C VAL A 122 -13.32 5.66 -1.86
N ARG A 123 -13.28 5.93 -0.55
CA ARG A 123 -13.09 7.30 -0.01
C ARG A 123 -11.75 7.89 -0.42
N LEU A 124 -10.70 7.08 -0.43
CA LEU A 124 -9.33 7.53 -0.78
C LEU A 124 -9.12 7.77 -2.28
N LEU A 125 -10.10 7.45 -3.14
CA LEU A 125 -10.08 7.92 -4.54
C LEU A 125 -10.20 9.45 -4.63
N ASP A 126 -10.80 10.08 -3.62
CA ASP A 126 -10.99 11.53 -3.52
C ASP A 126 -9.99 12.19 -2.56
N ASP A 127 -8.90 11.50 -2.21
CA ASP A 127 -7.84 12.03 -1.34
C ASP A 127 -7.19 13.29 -1.95
N GLU A 128 -6.74 14.22 -1.10
CA GLU A 128 -6.04 15.42 -1.55
C GLU A 128 -4.68 15.13 -2.20
N ASP A 129 -4.04 14.02 -1.79
CA ASP A 129 -2.76 13.59 -2.30
C ASP A 129 -2.92 12.62 -3.48
N ARG A 130 -2.33 12.99 -4.62
CA ARG A 130 -2.45 12.24 -5.88
C ARG A 130 -1.80 10.86 -5.81
N ASP A 131 -0.73 10.69 -5.04
CA ASP A 131 -0.10 9.37 -4.90
C ASP A 131 -0.98 8.45 -4.05
N VAL A 132 -1.70 9.00 -3.05
CA VAL A 132 -2.70 8.24 -2.28
C VAL A 132 -3.86 7.82 -3.19
N GLN A 133 -4.37 8.70 -4.04
CA GLN A 133 -5.40 8.34 -5.03
C GLN A 133 -4.96 7.22 -5.98
N LEU A 134 -3.72 7.29 -6.50
CA LEU A 134 -3.15 6.23 -7.35
C LEU A 134 -3.02 4.89 -6.61
N ALA A 135 -2.58 4.93 -5.34
CA ALA A 135 -2.51 3.74 -4.51
C ALA A 135 -3.92 3.17 -4.23
N ALA A 136 -4.92 4.02 -4.00
CA ALA A 136 -6.29 3.62 -3.75
C ALA A 136 -6.89 2.92 -4.99
N ILE A 137 -6.68 3.47 -6.19
CA ILE A 137 -7.08 2.81 -7.45
C ILE A 137 -6.45 1.42 -7.57
N SER A 138 -5.14 1.30 -7.33
CA SER A 138 -4.42 0.03 -7.43
C SER A 138 -4.92 -0.99 -6.39
N SER A 139 -5.12 -0.56 -5.15
CA SER A 139 -5.59 -1.43 -4.08
C SER A 139 -7.04 -1.85 -4.31
N LEU A 140 -7.92 -0.93 -4.72
CA LEU A 140 -9.32 -1.23 -5.04
C LEU A 140 -9.42 -2.26 -6.18
N ALA A 141 -8.64 -2.08 -7.25
CA ALA A 141 -8.63 -3.01 -8.37
C ALA A 141 -8.26 -4.46 -7.99
N ARG A 142 -7.44 -4.65 -6.94
CA ARG A 142 -6.96 -5.97 -6.54
C ARG A 142 -7.73 -6.58 -5.36
N LEU A 143 -8.17 -5.75 -4.42
CA LEU A 143 -8.74 -6.16 -3.14
C LEU A 143 -10.27 -6.14 -3.11
N ALA A 144 -10.92 -5.38 -4.00
CA ALA A 144 -12.36 -5.13 -3.89
C ALA A 144 -13.17 -6.43 -3.74
N THR A 145 -14.00 -6.48 -2.71
CA THR A 145 -15.01 -7.53 -2.52
C THR A 145 -16.30 -7.21 -3.28
N ASP A 146 -16.70 -5.94 -3.34
CA ASP A 146 -17.71 -5.43 -4.27
C ASP A 146 -17.08 -4.96 -5.59
N ARG A 147 -16.88 -5.90 -6.52
CA ARG A 147 -16.29 -5.61 -7.83
C ARG A 147 -17.14 -4.67 -8.67
N ALA A 148 -18.46 -4.76 -8.58
CA ALA A 148 -19.37 -3.92 -9.36
C ALA A 148 -19.32 -2.46 -8.87
N GLY A 149 -19.40 -2.24 -7.55
CA GLY A 149 -19.27 -0.92 -6.96
C GLY A 149 -17.89 -0.30 -7.20
N ALA A 150 -16.82 -1.09 -7.06
CA ALA A 150 -15.46 -0.68 -7.40
C ALA A 150 -15.33 -0.25 -8.87
N ALA A 151 -15.89 -1.03 -9.79
CA ALA A 151 -15.87 -0.74 -11.22
C ALA A 151 -16.59 0.59 -11.53
N ALA A 152 -17.73 0.84 -10.89
CA ALA A 152 -18.46 2.09 -11.03
C ALA A 152 -17.61 3.31 -10.60
N ARG A 153 -16.81 3.19 -9.55
CA ARG A 153 -15.90 4.27 -9.11
C ARG A 153 -14.70 4.44 -10.05
N LEU A 154 -14.10 3.35 -10.49
CA LEU A 154 -12.98 3.41 -11.44
C LEU A 154 -13.42 3.97 -12.81
N MET A 155 -14.64 3.67 -13.28
CA MET A 155 -15.18 4.28 -14.50
C MET A 155 -15.27 5.81 -14.39
N ARG A 156 -15.64 6.36 -13.22
CA ARG A 156 -15.61 7.82 -13.00
C ARG A 156 -14.19 8.39 -13.06
N ALA A 157 -13.22 7.64 -12.54
CA ALA A 157 -11.80 8.05 -12.54
C ALA A 157 -11.18 8.05 -13.96
N LEU A 158 -11.81 7.44 -14.97
CA LEU A 158 -11.41 7.59 -16.38
C LEU A 158 -11.51 9.04 -16.88
N ASP A 159 -12.34 9.87 -16.24
CA ASP A 159 -12.55 11.28 -16.58
C ASP A 159 -11.78 12.24 -15.63
N ALA A 160 -10.90 11.71 -14.78
CA ALA A 160 -10.10 12.50 -13.87
C ALA A 160 -9.26 13.56 -14.61
N ARG A 161 -9.08 14.73 -13.98
CA ARG A 161 -8.25 15.82 -14.54
C ARG A 161 -6.81 15.36 -14.76
N ASP A 162 -6.26 14.60 -13.82
CA ASP A 162 -4.93 14.05 -13.89
C ASP A 162 -4.84 12.88 -14.89
N PRO A 163 -4.02 12.97 -15.95
CA PRO A 163 -3.76 11.86 -16.87
C PRO A 163 -3.23 10.59 -16.19
N ARG A 164 -2.52 10.69 -15.05
CA ARG A 164 -2.03 9.53 -14.31
C ARG A 164 -3.19 8.74 -13.70
N LEU A 165 -4.17 9.42 -13.11
CA LEU A 165 -5.36 8.80 -12.53
C LEU A 165 -6.23 8.14 -13.59
N ARG A 166 -6.45 8.79 -14.74
CA ARG A 166 -7.20 8.19 -15.86
C ARG A 166 -6.60 6.87 -16.32
N ARG A 167 -5.28 6.84 -16.49
CA ARG A 167 -4.54 5.63 -16.91
C ARG A 167 -4.59 4.54 -15.84
N ALA A 168 -4.41 4.92 -14.58
CA ALA A 168 -4.52 4.00 -13.45
C ALA A 168 -5.94 3.40 -13.38
N ALA A 169 -6.98 4.20 -13.62
CA ALA A 169 -8.36 3.75 -13.64
C ALA A 169 -8.62 2.74 -14.77
N ALA A 170 -8.13 3.01 -15.98
CA ALA A 170 -8.25 2.07 -17.10
C ALA A 170 -7.54 0.73 -16.79
N ALA A 171 -6.29 0.78 -16.34
CA ALA A 171 -5.55 -0.42 -15.94
C ALA A 171 -6.21 -1.15 -14.75
N GLY A 172 -6.75 -0.37 -13.80
CA GLY A 172 -7.48 -0.85 -12.64
C GLY A 172 -8.74 -1.61 -13.03
N LEU A 173 -9.52 -1.12 -14.00
CA LEU A 173 -10.69 -1.83 -14.53
C LEU A 173 -10.32 -3.19 -15.16
N GLY A 174 -9.21 -3.25 -15.90
CA GLY A 174 -8.70 -4.51 -16.44
C GLY A 174 -8.31 -5.52 -15.34
N THR A 175 -7.58 -5.04 -14.33
CA THR A 175 -7.17 -5.85 -13.16
C THR A 175 -8.35 -6.28 -12.29
N LEU A 176 -9.34 -5.40 -12.12
CA LEU A 176 -10.58 -5.65 -11.41
C LEU A 176 -11.44 -6.67 -12.16
N GLY A 177 -11.19 -6.99 -13.43
CA GLY A 177 -11.82 -8.14 -14.10
C GLY A 177 -13.35 -8.10 -14.16
N GLU A 178 -14.00 -6.97 -13.87
CA GLU A 178 -15.45 -6.81 -13.95
C GLU A 178 -15.85 -6.67 -15.42
N ARG A 179 -16.66 -7.60 -15.94
CA ARG A 179 -16.89 -7.76 -17.39
C ARG A 179 -18.22 -7.18 -17.87
N SER A 180 -18.87 -6.39 -17.04
CA SER A 180 -20.14 -5.76 -17.37
C SER A 180 -20.04 -4.92 -18.65
N GLU A 181 -21.17 -4.78 -19.35
CA GLU A 181 -21.26 -4.00 -20.58
C GLU A 181 -20.87 -2.53 -20.35
N SER A 182 -21.22 -1.98 -19.19
CA SER A 182 -20.85 -0.60 -18.82
C SER A 182 -19.33 -0.41 -18.72
N VAL A 183 -18.60 -1.38 -18.15
CA VAL A 183 -17.13 -1.34 -18.08
C VAL A 183 -16.51 -1.44 -19.46
N ARG A 184 -17.01 -2.37 -20.31
CA ARG A 184 -16.52 -2.50 -21.69
C ARG A 184 -16.75 -1.21 -22.49
N ALA A 185 -17.96 -0.68 -22.46
CA ALA A 185 -18.30 0.56 -23.15
C ALA A 185 -17.46 1.76 -22.66
N ALA A 186 -17.18 1.84 -21.35
CA ALA A 186 -16.33 2.88 -20.79
C ALA A 186 -14.88 2.77 -21.29
N LEU A 187 -14.31 1.56 -21.31
CA LEU A 187 -12.98 1.32 -21.84
C LEU A 187 -12.92 1.55 -23.35
N ASP A 188 -13.92 1.12 -24.12
CA ASP A 188 -14.00 1.36 -25.57
C ASP A 188 -13.96 2.88 -25.86
N ARG A 189 -14.74 3.69 -25.14
CA ARG A 189 -14.63 5.16 -25.25
C ARG A 189 -13.22 5.67 -24.91
N ALA A 190 -12.59 5.13 -23.88
CA ALA A 190 -11.24 5.51 -23.49
C ALA A 190 -10.18 5.13 -24.55
N THR A 191 -10.41 4.09 -25.37
CA THR A 191 -9.51 3.76 -26.51
C THR A 191 -9.48 4.85 -27.59
N ALA A 192 -10.57 5.64 -27.71
CA ALA A 192 -10.67 6.74 -28.65
C ALA A 192 -10.12 8.07 -28.08
N SER A 193 -9.56 8.06 -26.87
CA SER A 193 -9.01 9.27 -26.25
C SER A 193 -7.81 9.82 -27.03
N PRO A 194 -7.68 11.16 -27.17
CA PRO A 194 -6.46 11.76 -27.73
C PRO A 194 -5.23 11.56 -26.83
N ASP A 195 -5.42 11.25 -25.55
CA ASP A 195 -4.35 10.83 -24.66
C ASP A 195 -3.90 9.40 -25.02
N ALA A 196 -2.84 9.31 -25.83
CA ALA A 196 -2.31 8.03 -26.30
C ALA A 196 -1.96 7.06 -25.16
N SER A 197 -1.63 7.57 -23.97
CA SER A 197 -1.32 6.71 -22.84
C SER A 197 -2.58 6.15 -22.17
N LEU A 198 -3.68 6.93 -22.12
CA LEU A 198 -5.00 6.42 -21.72
C LEU A 198 -5.53 5.41 -22.73
N ALA A 199 -5.46 5.72 -24.03
CA ALA A 199 -5.91 4.82 -25.08
C ALA A 199 -5.21 3.45 -25.01
N ARG A 200 -3.88 3.44 -24.84
CA ARG A 200 -3.11 2.20 -24.65
C ARG A 200 -3.51 1.42 -23.39
N ALA A 201 -3.72 2.12 -22.27
CA ALA A 201 -4.15 1.47 -21.03
C ALA A 201 -5.54 0.83 -21.19
N ALA A 202 -6.46 1.49 -21.87
CA ALA A 202 -7.79 0.97 -22.16
C ALA A 202 -7.76 -0.25 -23.09
N VAL A 203 -6.96 -0.23 -24.15
CA VAL A 203 -6.73 -1.40 -25.03
C VAL A 203 -6.17 -2.57 -24.22
N GLY A 204 -5.20 -2.31 -23.34
CA GLY A 204 -4.63 -3.34 -22.45
C GLY A 204 -5.68 -3.95 -21.53
N ALA A 205 -6.51 -3.12 -20.90
CA ALA A 205 -7.60 -3.56 -20.04
C ALA A 205 -8.64 -4.40 -20.80
N LEU A 206 -9.06 -3.97 -21.99
CA LEU A 206 -9.99 -4.74 -22.84
C LEU A 206 -9.43 -6.11 -23.23
N ARG A 207 -8.13 -6.20 -23.54
CA ARG A 207 -7.46 -7.49 -23.77
C ARG A 207 -7.50 -8.38 -22.54
N GLN A 208 -7.18 -7.85 -21.35
CA GLN A 208 -7.28 -8.62 -20.10
C GLN A 208 -8.70 -9.15 -19.87
N LEU A 209 -9.72 -8.30 -20.08
CA LEU A 209 -11.12 -8.70 -19.94
C LEU A 209 -11.61 -9.68 -21.04
N GLY A 210 -10.89 -9.80 -22.16
CA GLY A 210 -11.21 -10.69 -23.27
C GLY A 210 -10.40 -12.00 -23.30
N ALA A 211 -9.22 -12.03 -22.69
CA ALA A 211 -8.31 -13.18 -22.66
C ALA A 211 -8.81 -14.34 -21.78
N ASP A 212 -9.70 -14.05 -20.83
CA ASP A 212 -10.33 -15.04 -19.94
C ASP A 212 -11.64 -15.63 -20.52
N ARG A 213 -11.73 -15.80 -21.85
CA ARG A 213 -12.79 -16.61 -22.45
C ARG A 213 -12.40 -18.09 -22.33
N PRO A 214 -13.22 -18.97 -21.71
CA PRO A 214 -13.00 -20.41 -21.78
C PRO A 214 -13.09 -20.93 -23.22
#